data_AF-A0A530GG73-F1
#
_entry.id   AF-A0A530GG73-F1
#
_cell.length_a   1.000
_cell.length_b   1.000
_cell.length_c   1.000
_cell.angle_alpha   90.00
_cell.angle_beta   90.00
_cell.angle_gamma   90.00
#
_symmetry.space_group_name_H-M   'P 1'
#
loop_
_entity.id
_entity.type
_entity.pdbx_description
1 polymer ?
#
loop_
_entity_poly.entity_id
_entity_poly.type
_entity_poly.pdbx_seq_one_letter_code
_entity_poly.pdbx_strand_id
1 'polypeptide(L)'
;QIYGLNTGLGANLGTAVEGDASAFQRQLLDGRGAAVGEALPIQTVRAVMFARIAMLSAGGSGLSPHVFTALVEALNAGVHPVMPSLGSIGAGDLVMMTAIAHTLIGEGDADYQSRRM
;
A
#
# COMPACT_ATOMS: atom_id res chain seq x y z
N GLN A 1 -19.94 0.73 13.53
CA GLN A 1 -19.24 1.26 12.34
C GLN A 1 -17.75 1.26 12.61
N ILE A 2 -16.94 0.91 11.62
CA ILE A 2 -15.48 0.71 11.70
C ILE A 2 -14.84 1.52 10.56
N TYR A 3 -14.00 2.48 10.93
CA TYR A 3 -13.33 3.40 10.02
C TYR A 3 -12.53 2.68 8.93
N GLY A 4 -12.81 2.98 7.66
CA GLY A 4 -12.12 2.38 6.51
C GLY A 4 -12.51 0.93 6.19
N LEU A 5 -13.38 0.31 7.00
CA LEU A 5 -13.96 -1.00 6.71
C LEU A 5 -15.40 -0.88 6.21
N ASN A 6 -16.28 -0.25 6.98
CA ASN A 6 -17.68 -0.02 6.60
C ASN A 6 -18.10 1.46 6.68
N THR A 7 -17.13 2.36 6.77
CA THR A 7 -17.31 3.80 6.58
C THR A 7 -16.22 4.35 5.67
N GLY A 8 -16.48 5.53 5.11
CA GLY A 8 -15.48 6.32 4.39
C GLY A 8 -14.30 6.74 5.27
N LEU A 9 -13.29 7.32 4.61
CA LEU A 9 -12.05 7.80 5.24
C LEU A 9 -11.96 9.34 5.21
N GLY A 10 -11.17 9.92 6.11
CA GLY A 10 -10.93 11.35 6.18
C GLY A 10 -12.23 12.14 6.38
N ALA A 11 -12.47 13.12 5.50
CA ALA A 11 -13.69 13.93 5.51
C ALA A 11 -14.98 13.10 5.35
N ASN A 12 -14.89 11.85 4.87
CA ASN A 12 -16.02 10.95 4.67
C ASN A 12 -16.23 9.94 5.82
N LEU A 13 -15.65 10.17 7.01
CA LEU A 13 -15.78 9.29 8.19
C LEU A 13 -17.23 8.92 8.54
N GLY A 14 -18.19 9.82 8.31
CA GLY A 14 -19.62 9.59 8.60
C GLY A 14 -20.40 8.89 7.49
N THR A 15 -19.79 8.66 6.33
CA THR A 15 -20.44 8.04 5.19
C THR A 15 -20.37 6.52 5.31
N ALA A 16 -21.51 5.84 5.38
CA ALA A 16 -21.57 4.38 5.37
C ALA A 16 -21.09 3.84 4.01
N VAL A 17 -20.36 2.73 4.04
CA VAL A 17 -20.01 1.98 2.83
C VAL A 17 -21.04 0.86 2.70
N GLU A 18 -21.82 0.92 1.63
CA GLU A 18 -22.82 -0.07 1.28
C GLU A 18 -22.36 -0.82 0.02
N GLY A 19 -22.71 -2.12 -0.10
CA GLY A 19 -22.38 -2.93 -1.26
C GLY A 19 -21.05 -3.69 -1.13
N ASP A 20 -20.34 -3.84 -2.26
CA ASP A 20 -19.13 -4.66 -2.35
C ASP A 20 -17.92 -3.96 -1.71
N ALA A 21 -17.46 -4.52 -0.58
CA ALA A 21 -16.28 -4.05 0.13
C ALA A 21 -15.02 -4.06 -0.76
N SER A 22 -14.90 -4.99 -1.70
CA SER A 22 -13.73 -5.09 -2.58
C SER A 22 -13.64 -3.91 -3.54
N ALA A 23 -14.77 -3.53 -4.15
CA ALA A 23 -14.88 -2.34 -4.99
C ALA A 23 -14.53 -1.07 -4.20
N PHE A 24 -15.00 -0.96 -2.94
CA PHE A 24 -14.61 0.15 -2.07
C PHE A 24 -13.11 0.18 -1.78
N GLN A 25 -12.49 -0.95 -1.38
CA GLN A 25 -11.05 -0.99 -1.13
C GLN A 25 -10.23 -0.65 -2.38
N ARG A 26 -10.68 -1.06 -3.56
CA ARG A 26 -10.09 -0.69 -4.85
C ARG A 26 -10.17 0.82 -5.09
N GLN A 27 -11.34 1.43 -4.91
CA GLN A 27 -11.53 2.88 -5.02
C GLN A 27 -10.60 3.65 -4.07
N LEU A 28 -10.39 3.15 -2.85
CA LEU A 28 -9.51 3.80 -1.88
C LEU A 28 -8.05 3.81 -2.31
N LEU A 29 -7.61 2.72 -2.94
CA LEU A 29 -6.26 2.58 -3.48
C LEU A 29 -6.07 3.55 -4.64
N ASP A 30 -6.93 3.47 -5.65
CA ASP A 30 -6.85 4.29 -6.86
C ASP A 30 -6.95 5.79 -6.53
N GLY A 31 -7.84 6.17 -5.60
CA GLY A 31 -8.02 7.56 -5.16
C GLY A 31 -6.86 8.13 -4.34
N ARG A 32 -5.83 7.34 -4.01
CA ARG A 32 -4.64 7.77 -3.25
C ARG A 32 -3.33 7.63 -4.02
N GLY A 33 -3.35 7.02 -5.20
CA GLY A 33 -2.19 6.85 -6.08
C GLY A 33 -1.76 8.15 -6.76
N ALA A 34 -1.25 9.11 -5.97
CA ALA A 34 -0.89 10.45 -6.44
C ALA A 34 0.55 10.85 -6.05
N ALA A 35 1.41 9.88 -5.75
CA ALA A 35 2.82 10.15 -5.42
C ALA A 35 3.56 10.60 -6.68
N VAL A 36 4.50 11.52 -6.54
CA VAL A 36 5.24 12.14 -7.63
C VAL A 36 6.73 12.25 -7.29
N GLY A 37 7.52 12.72 -8.26
CA GLY A 37 8.96 12.90 -8.12
C GLY A 37 9.75 11.64 -8.46
N GLU A 38 11.06 11.73 -8.26
CA GLU A 38 11.99 10.64 -8.55
C GLU A 38 11.69 9.40 -7.71
N ALA A 39 11.94 8.22 -8.28
CA ALA A 39 11.78 6.96 -7.56
C ALA A 39 12.74 6.88 -6.37
N LEU A 40 12.25 6.38 -5.24
CA LEU A 40 13.07 6.09 -4.08
C LEU A 40 14.13 5.02 -4.40
N PRO A 41 15.33 5.11 -3.82
CA PRO A 41 16.33 4.05 -3.95
C PRO A 41 15.78 2.70 -3.48
N ILE A 42 16.15 1.61 -4.17
CA ILE A 42 15.72 0.24 -3.84
C ILE A 42 15.94 -0.10 -2.36
N GLN A 43 17.08 0.31 -1.78
CA GLN A 43 17.36 0.08 -0.36
C GLN A 43 16.33 0.74 0.57
N THR A 44 15.87 1.94 0.22
CA THR A 44 14.81 2.65 0.94
C THR A 44 13.47 1.93 0.78
N VAL A 45 13.11 1.51 -0.44
CA VAL A 45 11.86 0.75 -0.68
C VAL A 45 11.83 -0.55 0.12
N ARG A 46 12.95 -1.28 0.16
CA ARG A 46 13.09 -2.50 0.98
C ARG A 46 12.90 -2.21 2.48
N ALA A 47 13.47 -1.12 2.98
CA ALA A 47 13.29 -0.70 4.37
C ALA A 47 11.82 -0.36 4.67
N VAL A 48 11.14 0.32 3.76
CA VAL A 48 9.70 0.64 3.87
C VAL A 48 8.85 -0.63 3.90
N MET A 49 9.09 -1.58 2.99
CA MET A 49 8.39 -2.87 2.97
C MET A 49 8.61 -3.63 4.28
N PHE A 50 9.86 -3.71 4.75
CA PHE A 50 10.20 -4.38 6.00
C PHE A 50 9.53 -3.72 7.21
N ALA A 51 9.59 -2.39 7.32
CA ALA A 51 8.92 -1.66 8.39
C ALA A 51 7.41 -1.94 8.39
N ARG A 52 6.78 -1.97 7.22
CA ARG A 52 5.36 -2.30 7.09
C ARG A 52 5.05 -3.74 7.52
N ILE A 53 5.86 -4.71 7.12
CA ILE A 53 5.75 -6.11 7.57
C ILE A 53 5.87 -6.20 9.09
N ALA A 54 6.89 -5.56 9.67
CA ALA A 54 7.10 -5.57 11.11
C ALA A 54 5.88 -5.00 11.85
N MET A 55 5.35 -3.86 11.42
CA MET A 55 4.14 -3.27 11.99
C MET A 55 2.92 -4.19 11.86
N LEU A 56 2.72 -4.84 10.71
CA LEU A 56 1.59 -5.74 10.48
C LEU A 56 1.70 -7.02 11.32
N SER A 57 2.92 -7.51 11.58
CA SER A 57 3.17 -8.71 12.37
C SER A 57 2.80 -8.59 13.84
N ALA A 58 2.74 -7.36 14.37
CA ALA A 58 2.27 -7.10 15.74
C ALA A 58 0.77 -7.40 15.95
N GLY A 59 0.01 -7.58 14.85
CA GLY A 59 -1.44 -7.77 14.89
C GLY A 59 -2.21 -6.45 15.04
N GLY A 60 -3.54 -6.56 15.20
CA GLY A 60 -4.43 -5.39 15.40
C GLY A 60 -4.78 -4.58 14.14
N SER A 61 -4.23 -4.92 12.97
CA SER A 61 -4.50 -4.22 11.71
C SER A 61 -5.76 -4.68 10.97
N GLY A 62 -6.25 -5.90 11.26
CA GLY A 62 -7.36 -6.52 10.52
C GLY A 62 -7.04 -6.92 9.08
N LEU A 63 -5.76 -6.90 8.67
CA LEU A 63 -5.32 -7.29 7.33
C LEU A 63 -5.53 -8.79 7.08
N SER A 64 -5.93 -9.15 5.86
CA SER A 64 -5.97 -10.55 5.42
C SER A 64 -4.57 -11.21 5.50
N PRO A 65 -4.45 -12.42 6.09
CA PRO A 65 -3.17 -13.14 6.17
C PRO A 65 -2.51 -13.40 4.81
N HIS A 66 -3.31 -13.56 3.75
CA HIS A 66 -2.79 -13.75 2.40
C HIS A 66 -2.03 -12.51 1.89
N VAL A 67 -2.54 -11.31 2.17
CA VAL A 67 -1.87 -10.05 1.78
C VAL A 67 -0.57 -9.85 2.56
N PHE A 68 -0.55 -10.22 3.85
CA PHE A 68 0.68 -10.22 4.63
C PHE A 68 1.73 -11.16 4.04
N THR A 69 1.32 -12.38 3.68
CA THR A 69 2.20 -13.38 3.06
C THR A 69 2.76 -12.89 1.73
N ALA A 70 1.91 -12.35 0.85
CA ALA A 70 2.33 -11.80 -0.43
C ALA A 70 3.35 -10.65 -0.28
N LEU A 71 3.18 -9.77 0.71
CA LEU A 71 4.13 -8.70 0.99
C LEU A 71 5.49 -9.23 1.44
N VAL A 72 5.52 -10.27 2.29
CA VAL A 72 6.75 -10.94 2.74
C VAL A 72 7.44 -11.64 1.57
N GLU A 73 6.68 -12.35 0.74
CA GLU A 73 7.17 -13.04 -0.45
C GLU A 73 7.78 -12.06 -1.46
N ALA A 74 7.12 -10.93 -1.74
CA ALA A 74 7.65 -9.90 -2.62
C ALA A 74 9.00 -9.35 -2.12
N LEU A 75 9.11 -9.04 -0.83
CA LEU A 75 10.36 -8.57 -0.23
C LEU A 75 11.50 -9.60 -0.37
N ASN A 76 11.20 -10.87 -0.10
CA ASN A 76 12.15 -11.98 -0.15
C ASN A 76 12.57 -12.33 -1.58
N ALA A 77 11.63 -12.27 -2.53
CA ALA A 77 11.88 -12.51 -3.95
C ALA A 77 12.68 -11.37 -4.60
N GLY A 78 12.77 -10.21 -3.95
CA GLY A 78 13.46 -9.05 -4.51
C GLY A 78 12.61 -8.25 -5.50
N VAL A 79 11.28 -8.29 -5.35
CA VAL A 79 10.33 -7.47 -6.11
C VAL A 79 10.10 -6.18 -5.32
N HIS A 80 10.61 -5.06 -5.83
CA HIS A 80 10.59 -3.77 -5.13
C HIS A 80 9.70 -2.78 -5.88
N PRO A 81 8.55 -2.36 -5.32
CA PRO A 81 7.66 -1.39 -5.97
C PRO A 81 8.40 -0.11 -6.36
N VAL A 82 8.15 0.40 -7.57
CA VAL A 82 8.64 1.72 -7.94
C VAL A 82 7.81 2.76 -7.19
N MET A 83 8.43 3.37 -6.18
CA MET A 83 7.77 4.32 -5.29
C MET A 83 8.31 5.73 -5.54
N PRO A 84 7.51 6.67 -6.07
CA PRO A 84 7.91 8.09 -6.17
C PRO A 84 8.23 8.66 -4.79
N SER A 85 9.12 9.64 -4.70
CA SER A 85 9.67 10.15 -3.42
C SER A 85 8.84 11.23 -2.73
N LEU A 86 7.82 11.81 -3.38
CA LEU A 86 7.03 12.93 -2.86
C LEU A 86 5.54 12.61 -2.85
N GLY A 87 4.85 13.02 -1.78
CA GLY A 87 3.38 12.91 -1.66
C GLY A 87 2.87 12.72 -0.23
N SER A 88 3.72 12.23 0.67
CA SER A 88 3.37 12.15 2.10
C SER A 88 3.46 13.51 2.80
N ILE A 89 2.59 13.72 3.78
CA ILE A 89 2.62 14.86 4.72
C ILE A 89 2.99 14.45 6.16
N GLY A 90 3.38 13.19 6.37
CA GLY A 90 3.80 12.66 7.67
C GLY A 90 2.67 12.26 8.63
N ALA A 91 1.41 12.43 8.25
CA ALA A 91 0.24 11.92 8.99
C ALA A 91 -0.23 10.57 8.41
N GLY A 92 0.73 9.66 8.23
CA GLY A 92 0.58 8.43 7.44
C GLY A 92 1.02 8.62 5.99
N ASP A 93 1.85 7.70 5.50
CA ASP A 93 2.44 7.77 4.14
C ASP A 93 1.48 7.22 3.07
N LEU A 94 0.19 7.57 3.17
CA LEU A 94 -0.92 6.96 2.45
C LEU A 94 -0.67 6.89 0.94
N VAL A 95 -0.27 8.01 0.36
CA VAL A 95 -0.07 8.17 -1.08
C VAL A 95 1.11 7.32 -1.56
N MET A 96 2.17 7.26 -0.79
CA MET A 96 3.39 6.51 -1.10
C MET A 96 3.15 5.00 -0.97
N MET A 97 2.40 4.57 0.04
CA MET A 97 2.10 3.16 0.30
C MET A 97 1.22 2.52 -0.78
N THR A 98 0.53 3.32 -1.62
CA THR A 98 -0.24 2.80 -2.75
C THR A 98 0.63 2.04 -3.75
N ALA A 99 1.91 2.40 -3.91
CA ALA A 99 2.83 1.68 -4.79
C ALA A 99 2.95 0.20 -4.40
N ILE A 100 3.07 -0.11 -3.10
CA ILE A 100 3.11 -1.49 -2.60
C ILE A 100 1.81 -2.23 -2.97
N ALA A 101 0.66 -1.61 -2.70
CA ALA A 101 -0.62 -2.23 -2.95
C ALA A 101 -0.88 -2.47 -4.45
N HIS A 102 -0.59 -1.49 -5.31
CA HIS A 102 -0.69 -1.64 -6.77
C HIS A 102 0.23 -2.74 -7.29
N THR A 103 1.48 -2.82 -6.83
CA THR A 103 2.38 -3.92 -7.21
C THR A 103 1.82 -5.28 -6.78
N LEU A 104 1.29 -5.42 -5.56
CA LEU A 104 0.74 -6.69 -5.07
C LEU A 104 -0.49 -7.17 -5.83
N ILE A 105 -1.26 -6.26 -6.45
CA ILE A 105 -2.42 -6.61 -7.29
C ILE A 105 -2.08 -6.67 -8.79
N GLY A 106 -0.81 -6.50 -9.17
CA GLY A 106 -0.34 -6.60 -10.56
C GLY A 106 -0.62 -5.37 -11.42
N GLU A 107 -0.80 -4.20 -10.82
CA GLU A 107 -1.15 -2.96 -11.51
C GLU A 107 -0.11 -1.84 -11.36
N GLY A 108 0.94 -2.07 -10.56
CA GLY A 108 2.03 -1.13 -10.34
C GLY A 108 3.36 -1.67 -10.83
N ASP A 109 4.27 -0.77 -11.19
CA ASP A 109 5.63 -1.13 -11.61
C ASP A 109 6.48 -1.59 -10.43
N ALA A 110 7.43 -2.49 -10.70
CA ALA A 110 8.44 -2.92 -9.74
C ALA A 110 9.82 -3.08 -10.38
N ASP A 111 10.86 -2.82 -9.60
CA ASP A 111 12.21 -3.28 -9.88
C ASP A 111 12.35 -4.75 -9.45
N TYR A 112 12.75 -5.59 -10.40
CA TYR A 112 13.09 -7.00 -10.17
C TYR A 112 14.32 -7.37 -10.99
N GLN A 113 15.36 -7.87 -10.32
CA GLN A 113 16.64 -8.23 -10.96
C GLN A 113 17.21 -7.08 -11.84
N SER A 114 17.19 -5.85 -11.31
CA SER A 114 17.67 -4.63 -12.00
C SER A 114 16.93 -4.32 -13.30
N ARG A 115 15.69 -4.79 -13.44
CA ARG A 115 14.79 -4.45 -14.54
C ARG A 115 13.47 -3.95 -13.97
N ARG A 116 12.97 -2.87 -14.55
CA ARG A 116 11.60 -2.41 -14.31
C ARG A 116 10.63 -3.28 -15.10
N MET A 117 9.55 -3.70 -14.45
CA MET A 117 8.46 -4.50 -15.00
C MET A 117 7.12 -4.07 -14.44
#